data_AF-A0A8B9RMH4-F1
#
_entry.id   AF-A0A8B9RMH4-F1
#
_cell.length_a   1.000
_cell.length_b   1.000
_cell.length_c   1.000
_cell.angle_alpha   90.00
_cell.angle_beta   90.00
_cell.angle_gamma   90.00
#
_symmetry.space_group_name_H-M   'P 1'
#
loop_
_entity.id
_entity.type
_entity.pdbx_description
1 polymer ?
#
loop_
_entity_poly.entity_id
_entity_poly.type
_entity_poly.pdbx_seq_one_letter_code
_entity_poly.pdbx_strand_id
1 'polypeptide(L)'
;MTYDFHGAWETFTGHNSPLYRGSHDQGELIYFNTDFAMNYWKDQGTPLEKLRMGFATYGRTFRLTSGDTGVGAPANGAASAGTYTREAGFWSYYEICNFLQGTNIQWIDDQKVPYATKGNEWVGFDTQESYEIKVRYLKDNKFGGAIVWALDLDDFAGQFCGKGNYPLISHLKKLLNSVWTSCFTPLCIYIYSVTLSFSQYFPI
;
A
#
# COMPACT_ATOMS: atom_id res chain seq x y z
N MET A 1 -8.47 0.00 8.35
CA MET A 1 -7.26 -0.71 7.92
C MET A 1 -7.35 -0.85 6.41
N THR A 2 -6.58 -0.09 5.64
CA THR A 2 -6.76 0.07 4.18
C THR A 2 -5.90 -0.92 3.39
N TYR A 3 -6.07 -2.20 3.70
CA TYR A 3 -5.44 -3.37 3.07
C TYR A 3 -6.35 -4.58 3.34
N ASP A 4 -6.05 -5.75 2.77
CA ASP A 4 -6.93 -6.92 2.74
C ASP A 4 -8.28 -6.63 2.06
N PHE A 5 -8.28 -5.74 1.07
CA PHE A 5 -9.47 -5.48 0.27
C PHE A 5 -9.85 -6.67 -0.61
N HIS A 6 -8.83 -7.37 -1.12
CA HIS A 6 -8.99 -8.58 -1.92
C HIS A 6 -8.06 -9.68 -1.43
N GLY A 7 -8.46 -10.93 -1.65
CA GLY A 7 -7.66 -12.09 -1.26
C GLY A 7 -8.25 -13.41 -1.73
N ALA A 8 -7.55 -14.50 -1.44
CA ALA A 8 -7.85 -15.85 -1.94
C ALA A 8 -9.23 -16.43 -1.51
N TRP A 9 -9.99 -15.70 -0.70
CA TRP A 9 -11.40 -15.99 -0.42
C TRP A 9 -12.33 -15.62 -1.60
N GLU A 10 -11.83 -14.87 -2.59
CA GLU A 10 -12.51 -14.56 -3.85
C GLU A 10 -12.11 -15.55 -4.96
N THR A 11 -12.93 -15.65 -6.01
CA THR A 11 -12.68 -16.51 -7.18
C THR A 11 -12.01 -15.78 -8.35
N PHE A 12 -11.44 -14.61 -8.08
CA PHE A 12 -10.75 -13.77 -9.06
C PHE A 12 -9.60 -13.04 -8.38
N THR A 13 -8.59 -12.64 -9.15
CA THR A 13 -7.46 -11.86 -8.64
C THR A 13 -7.89 -10.45 -8.28
N GLY A 14 -7.42 -9.97 -7.13
CA GLY A 14 -7.65 -8.59 -6.69
C GLY A 14 -6.46 -8.08 -5.88
N HIS A 15 -6.27 -6.76 -5.89
CA HIS A 15 -5.11 -6.17 -5.23
C HIS A 15 -5.30 -6.06 -3.71
N ASN A 16 -4.23 -6.26 -2.92
CA ASN A 16 -4.29 -6.19 -1.45
C ASN A 16 -4.78 -4.82 -0.93
N SER A 17 -4.20 -3.74 -1.47
CA SER A 17 -4.42 -2.36 -1.02
C SER A 17 -4.54 -1.39 -2.21
N PRO A 18 -5.55 -1.49 -3.09
CA PRO A 18 -5.71 -0.55 -4.20
C PRO A 18 -5.97 0.87 -3.67
N LEU A 19 -5.38 1.89 -4.31
CA LEU A 19 -5.62 3.29 -3.90
C LEU A 19 -7.03 3.73 -4.30
N TYR A 20 -7.41 3.46 -5.55
CA TYR A 20 -8.70 3.83 -6.11
C TYR A 20 -9.49 2.60 -6.55
N ARG A 21 -10.78 2.81 -6.81
CA ARG A 21 -11.67 1.84 -7.45
C ARG A 21 -11.13 1.45 -8.83
N GLY A 22 -11.11 0.15 -9.13
CA GLY A 22 -10.86 -0.37 -10.47
C GLY A 22 -12.03 -0.12 -11.42
N SER A 23 -11.72 0.10 -12.69
CA SER A 23 -12.69 0.32 -13.78
C SER A 23 -13.69 -0.83 -13.95
N HIS A 24 -13.30 -2.05 -13.55
CA HIS A 24 -14.14 -3.24 -13.62
C HIS A 24 -14.88 -3.56 -12.31
N ASP A 25 -14.64 -2.81 -11.22
CA ASP A 25 -15.31 -3.05 -9.95
C ASP A 25 -16.79 -2.69 -10.04
N GLN A 26 -17.64 -3.61 -9.57
CA GLN A 26 -19.10 -3.51 -9.59
C GLN A 26 -19.68 -3.98 -8.25
N GLY A 27 -20.94 -3.61 -7.98
CA GLY A 27 -21.62 -3.99 -6.74
C GLY A 27 -20.88 -3.44 -5.51
N GLU A 28 -20.62 -4.31 -4.53
CA GLU A 28 -19.91 -3.91 -3.30
C GLU A 28 -18.41 -3.67 -3.51
N LEU A 29 -17.81 -4.24 -4.56
CA LEU A 29 -16.37 -4.09 -4.82
C LEU A 29 -15.96 -2.65 -5.11
N ILE A 30 -16.92 -1.79 -5.50
CA ILE A 30 -16.66 -0.36 -5.71
C ILE A 30 -16.16 0.35 -4.44
N TYR A 31 -16.42 -0.23 -3.27
CA TYR A 31 -16.01 0.27 -1.96
C TYR A 31 -14.66 -0.27 -1.49
N PHE A 32 -14.10 -1.27 -2.19
CA PHE A 32 -12.93 -2.03 -1.74
C PHE A 32 -11.62 -1.35 -2.16
N ASN A 33 -11.48 -0.08 -1.80
CA ASN A 33 -10.29 0.70 -2.06
C ASN A 33 -10.01 1.72 -0.96
N THR A 34 -8.75 2.15 -0.93
CA THR A 34 -8.23 3.07 0.10
C THR A 34 -8.95 4.41 0.08
N ASP A 35 -9.22 4.97 -1.11
CA ASP A 35 -9.88 6.27 -1.26
C ASP A 35 -11.29 6.27 -0.65
N PHE A 36 -12.10 5.27 -0.99
CA PHE A 36 -13.44 5.13 -0.43
C PHE A 36 -13.37 4.92 1.08
N ALA A 37 -12.55 3.99 1.57
CA ALA A 37 -12.48 3.67 3.00
C ALA A 37 -12.05 4.89 3.84
N MET A 38 -11.09 5.69 3.36
CA MET A 38 -10.63 6.89 4.07
C MET A 38 -11.68 8.00 4.04
N ASN A 39 -12.27 8.28 2.88
CA ASN A 39 -13.32 9.30 2.77
C ASN A 39 -14.58 8.91 3.55
N TYR A 40 -14.94 7.63 3.59
CA TYR A 40 -16.06 7.15 4.40
C TYR A 40 -15.89 7.54 5.87
N TRP A 41 -14.74 7.24 6.50
CA TRP A 41 -14.52 7.59 7.90
C TRP A 41 -14.46 9.09 8.16
N LYS A 42 -13.91 9.85 7.22
CA LYS A 42 -13.95 11.32 7.23
C LYS A 42 -15.39 11.83 7.21
N ASP A 43 -16.22 11.33 6.29
CA ASP A 43 -17.60 11.77 6.10
C ASP A 43 -18.52 11.32 7.25
N GLN A 44 -18.16 10.24 7.95
CA GLN A 44 -18.78 9.85 9.23
C GLN A 44 -18.34 10.71 10.43
N GLY A 45 -17.51 11.74 10.22
CA GLY A 45 -17.14 12.73 11.24
C GLY A 45 -15.83 12.46 11.97
N THR A 46 -14.97 11.56 11.46
CA THR A 46 -13.64 11.35 12.05
C THR A 46 -12.73 12.54 11.75
N PRO A 47 -12.13 13.19 12.76
CA PRO A 47 -11.18 14.27 12.53
C PRO A 47 -9.99 13.82 11.68
N LEU A 48 -9.65 14.58 10.64
CA LEU A 48 -8.63 14.22 9.64
C LEU A 48 -7.26 13.96 10.29
N GLU A 49 -6.90 14.74 11.29
CA GLU A 49 -5.64 14.64 12.04
C GLU A 49 -5.55 13.37 12.90
N LYS A 50 -6.67 12.68 13.13
CA LYS A 50 -6.73 11.37 13.81
C LYS A 50 -6.82 10.20 12.83
N LEU A 51 -7.22 10.45 11.58
CA LEU A 51 -7.32 9.41 10.58
C LEU A 51 -5.93 9.02 10.08
N ARG A 52 -5.62 7.72 10.11
CA ARG A 52 -4.32 7.16 9.74
C ARG A 52 -4.51 6.14 8.62
N MET A 53 -3.85 6.36 7.49
CA MET A 53 -3.90 5.44 6.35
C MET A 53 -3.03 4.21 6.60
N GLY A 54 -3.54 3.02 6.30
CA GLY A 54 -2.79 1.77 6.39
C GLY A 54 -1.90 1.54 5.17
N PHE A 55 -0.67 1.12 5.41
CA PHE A 55 0.30 0.69 4.40
C PHE A 55 0.71 -0.76 4.68
N ALA A 56 0.66 -1.60 3.66
CA ALA A 56 1.02 -3.01 3.76
C ALA A 56 2.48 -3.23 3.33
N THR A 57 3.23 -4.02 4.09
CA THR A 57 4.55 -4.57 3.71
C THR A 57 4.42 -6.05 3.36
N TYR A 58 3.29 -6.40 2.74
CA TYR A 58 2.96 -7.75 2.31
C TYR A 58 2.02 -7.68 1.10
N GLY A 59 1.83 -8.82 0.44
CA GLY A 59 0.89 -8.98 -0.65
C GLY A 59 -0.09 -10.13 -0.41
N ARG A 60 -1.22 -10.07 -1.12
CA ARG A 60 -2.20 -11.14 -1.19
C ARG A 60 -1.99 -11.92 -2.48
N THR A 61 -2.04 -13.24 -2.36
CA THR A 61 -1.62 -14.14 -3.45
C THR A 61 -2.75 -15.06 -3.89
N PHE A 62 -2.80 -15.38 -5.17
CA PHE A 62 -3.84 -16.17 -5.79
C PHE A 62 -3.25 -17.26 -6.68
N ARG A 63 -4.00 -18.35 -6.85
CA ARG A 63 -3.73 -19.37 -7.85
C ARG A 63 -4.64 -19.19 -9.06
N LEU A 64 -4.07 -18.78 -10.19
CA LEU A 64 -4.76 -18.61 -11.46
C LEU A 64 -5.30 -19.95 -11.99
N THR A 65 -6.49 -19.91 -12.58
CA THR A 65 -7.14 -21.08 -13.20
C THR A 65 -7.18 -21.01 -14.73
N SER A 66 -6.69 -19.92 -15.32
CA SER A 66 -6.60 -19.71 -16.76
C SER A 66 -5.24 -19.08 -17.12
N GLY A 67 -5.01 -18.82 -18.41
CA GLY A 67 -3.85 -18.05 -18.88
C GLY A 67 -4.01 -16.53 -18.73
N ASP A 68 -5.15 -16.05 -18.23
CA ASP A 68 -5.33 -14.63 -17.93
C ASP A 68 -4.59 -14.27 -16.63
N THR A 69 -3.89 -13.15 -16.64
CA THR A 69 -3.03 -12.70 -15.55
C THR A 69 -3.40 -11.32 -15.02
N GLY A 70 -4.41 -10.66 -15.61
CA GLY A 70 -4.83 -9.33 -15.20
C GLY A 70 -5.44 -9.30 -13.79
N VAL A 71 -5.78 -8.10 -13.32
CA VAL A 71 -6.69 -7.93 -12.19
C VAL A 71 -8.10 -8.37 -12.60
N GLY A 72 -8.80 -9.12 -11.75
CA GLY A 72 -10.08 -9.76 -12.07
C GLY A 72 -9.95 -11.08 -12.83
N ALA A 73 -8.74 -11.56 -13.09
CA ALA A 73 -8.51 -12.85 -13.76
C ALA A 73 -9.04 -14.01 -12.90
N PRO A 74 -9.61 -15.07 -13.49
CA PRO A 74 -10.13 -16.22 -12.75
C PRO A 74 -9.04 -16.90 -11.88
N ALA A 75 -9.36 -17.07 -10.60
CA ALA A 75 -8.49 -17.70 -9.62
C ALA A 75 -9.29 -18.66 -8.72
N ASN A 76 -8.60 -19.66 -8.16
CA ASN A 76 -9.20 -20.55 -7.19
C ASN A 76 -8.22 -20.85 -6.06
N GLY A 77 -8.44 -20.15 -4.95
CA GLY A 77 -7.66 -20.29 -3.74
C GLY A 77 -6.31 -19.59 -3.78
N ALA A 78 -5.58 -19.81 -2.70
CA ALA A 78 -4.31 -19.17 -2.42
C ALA A 78 -3.16 -19.75 -3.26
N ALA A 79 -2.17 -18.91 -3.57
CA ALA A 79 -0.85 -19.40 -3.95
C ALA A 79 -0.18 -20.12 -2.76
N SER A 80 0.93 -20.81 -3.04
CA SER A 80 1.66 -21.58 -2.04
C SER A 80 2.12 -20.68 -0.88
N ALA A 81 2.15 -21.23 0.33
CA ALA A 81 2.66 -20.51 1.48
C ALA A 81 4.11 -20.05 1.27
N GLY A 82 4.41 -18.82 1.70
CA GLY A 82 5.77 -18.32 1.70
C GLY A 82 6.69 -19.16 2.61
N THR A 83 7.97 -19.26 2.26
CA THR A 83 8.96 -20.04 3.01
C THR A 83 9.06 -19.63 4.49
N TYR A 84 8.90 -18.34 4.77
CA TYR A 84 9.07 -17.73 6.08
C TYR A 84 7.75 -17.42 6.77
N THR A 85 6.80 -16.80 6.05
CA THR A 85 5.47 -16.50 6.61
C THR A 85 4.65 -17.76 6.87
N ARG A 86 4.85 -18.80 6.05
CA ARG A 86 4.18 -20.11 6.13
C ARG A 86 2.65 -19.99 6.11
N GLU A 87 2.14 -18.94 5.49
CA GLU A 87 0.72 -18.67 5.32
C GLU A 87 0.39 -18.71 3.82
N ALA A 88 -0.51 -19.60 3.43
CA ALA A 88 -1.01 -19.63 2.05
C ALA A 88 -1.88 -18.40 1.80
N GLY A 89 -1.67 -17.71 0.68
CA GLY A 89 -2.47 -16.52 0.34
C GLY A 89 -1.81 -15.20 0.75
N PHE A 90 -0.64 -15.27 1.39
CA PHE A 90 0.01 -14.15 2.04
C PHE A 90 1.54 -14.28 1.91
N TRP A 91 2.19 -13.27 1.35
CA TRP A 91 3.65 -13.19 1.31
C TRP A 91 4.12 -11.87 1.90
N SER A 92 5.19 -11.93 2.70
CA SER A 92 5.90 -10.72 3.13
C SER A 92 6.52 -10.00 1.94
N TYR A 93 6.87 -8.71 2.10
CA TYR A 93 7.56 -7.97 1.05
C TYR A 93 8.88 -8.62 0.64
N TYR A 94 9.63 -9.15 1.61
CA TYR A 94 10.89 -9.84 1.33
C TYR A 94 10.71 -11.18 0.62
N GLU A 95 9.60 -11.91 0.84
CA GLU A 95 9.25 -13.10 0.06
C GLU A 95 8.87 -12.73 -1.37
N ILE A 96 8.13 -11.63 -1.53
CA ILE A 96 7.78 -11.10 -2.85
C ILE A 96 9.04 -10.72 -3.62
N CYS A 97 10.04 -10.10 -3.00
CA CYS A 97 11.32 -9.78 -3.67
C CYS A 97 12.01 -11.03 -4.26
N ASN A 98 11.97 -12.17 -3.56
CA ASN A 98 12.45 -13.44 -4.13
C ASN A 98 11.57 -13.92 -5.28
N PHE A 99 10.24 -13.84 -5.11
CA PHE A 99 9.29 -14.20 -6.17
C PHE A 99 9.50 -13.38 -7.44
N LEU A 100 9.88 -12.10 -7.32
CA LEU A 100 10.11 -11.20 -8.45
C LEU A 100 11.35 -11.58 -9.29
N GLN A 101 12.27 -12.41 -8.80
CA GLN A 101 13.42 -12.85 -9.59
C GLN A 101 12.96 -13.63 -10.83
N GLY A 102 13.32 -13.15 -12.02
CA GLY A 102 12.94 -13.78 -13.29
C GLY A 102 11.47 -13.56 -13.69
N THR A 103 10.77 -12.60 -13.08
CA THR A 103 9.48 -12.09 -13.56
C THR A 103 9.48 -10.57 -13.62
N ASN A 104 8.45 -9.99 -14.23
CA ASN A 104 8.29 -8.54 -14.39
C ASN A 104 7.12 -8.06 -13.53
N ILE A 105 7.31 -6.89 -12.90
CA ILE A 105 6.23 -6.17 -12.24
C ILE A 105 5.30 -5.59 -13.31
N GLN A 106 4.01 -5.75 -13.12
CA GLN A 106 2.94 -5.13 -13.90
C GLN A 106 2.28 -4.03 -13.06
N TRP A 107 1.68 -3.04 -13.72
CA TRP A 107 1.04 -1.91 -13.07
C TRP A 107 -0.46 -1.87 -13.35
N ILE A 108 -1.28 -1.70 -12.31
CA ILE A 108 -2.73 -1.49 -12.41
C ILE A 108 -2.97 0.02 -12.41
N ASP A 109 -3.17 0.61 -13.59
CA ASP A 109 -3.14 2.07 -13.73
C ASP A 109 -4.29 2.77 -13.01
N ASP A 110 -5.52 2.27 -13.07
CA ASP A 110 -6.66 2.88 -12.39
C ASP A 110 -6.57 2.74 -10.86
N GLN A 111 -6.00 1.66 -10.34
CA GLN A 111 -5.82 1.42 -8.90
C GLN A 111 -4.51 1.97 -8.32
N LYS A 112 -3.55 2.40 -9.17
CA LYS A 112 -2.22 2.96 -8.82
C LYS A 112 -1.36 2.05 -7.94
N VAL A 113 -1.33 0.76 -8.28
CA VAL A 113 -0.62 -0.28 -7.53
C VAL A 113 -0.07 -1.38 -8.43
N PRO A 114 1.00 -2.08 -8.03
CA PRO A 114 1.61 -3.14 -8.82
C PRO A 114 1.05 -4.54 -8.55
N TYR A 115 1.30 -5.44 -9.48
CA TYR A 115 1.18 -6.89 -9.26
C TYR A 115 2.26 -7.64 -10.01
N ALA A 116 2.41 -8.93 -9.75
CA ALA A 116 3.31 -9.80 -10.50
C ALA A 116 2.74 -11.21 -10.63
N THR A 117 3.17 -11.93 -11.66
CA THR A 117 2.80 -13.33 -11.89
C THR A 117 4.01 -14.20 -12.21
N LYS A 118 3.92 -15.48 -11.88
CA LYS A 118 4.90 -16.50 -12.28
C LYS A 118 4.21 -17.85 -12.32
N GLY A 119 4.19 -18.49 -13.50
CA GLY A 119 3.38 -19.69 -13.69
C GLY A 119 1.90 -19.39 -13.43
N ASN A 120 1.29 -20.11 -12.50
CA ASN A 120 -0.10 -19.89 -12.08
C ASN A 120 -0.22 -19.13 -10.74
N GLU A 121 0.86 -18.56 -10.22
CA GLU A 121 0.82 -17.74 -9.00
C GLU A 121 0.75 -16.24 -9.37
N TRP A 122 -0.14 -15.53 -8.69
CA TRP A 122 -0.36 -14.09 -8.84
C TRP A 122 -0.24 -13.41 -7.48
N VAL A 123 0.39 -12.24 -7.41
CA VAL A 123 0.50 -11.47 -6.17
C VAL A 123 0.25 -9.99 -6.41
N GLY A 124 -0.63 -9.40 -5.59
CA GLY A 124 -0.89 -7.96 -5.52
C GLY A 124 -0.28 -7.40 -4.25
N PHE A 125 0.60 -6.42 -4.38
CA PHE A 125 1.47 -5.94 -3.30
C PHE A 125 1.84 -4.47 -3.50
N ASP A 126 2.50 -3.85 -2.52
CA ASP A 126 2.96 -2.48 -2.64
C ASP A 126 4.47 -2.37 -2.91
N THR A 127 4.87 -1.31 -3.63
CA THR A 127 6.27 -0.93 -3.88
C THR A 127 6.55 0.48 -3.34
N GLN A 128 7.81 0.92 -3.41
CA GLN A 128 8.16 2.32 -3.11
C GLN A 128 7.38 3.31 -3.98
N GLU A 129 7.10 2.97 -5.25
CA GLU A 129 6.34 3.82 -6.17
C GLU A 129 4.87 3.95 -5.76
N SER A 130 4.19 2.84 -5.42
CA SER A 130 2.82 2.92 -4.90
C SER A 130 2.75 3.62 -3.55
N TYR A 131 3.78 3.43 -2.69
CA TYR A 131 3.92 4.18 -1.44
C TYR A 131 4.05 5.69 -1.68
N GLU A 132 4.84 6.12 -2.66
CA GLU A 132 4.96 7.54 -3.01
C GLU A 132 3.61 8.14 -3.42
N ILE A 133 2.87 7.45 -4.30
CA ILE A 133 1.56 7.89 -4.77
C ILE A 133 0.57 7.95 -3.59
N LYS A 134 0.52 6.92 -2.75
CA LYS A 134 -0.35 6.87 -1.57
C LYS A 134 0.00 7.95 -0.55
N VAL A 135 1.29 8.26 -0.33
CA VAL A 135 1.69 9.34 0.58
C VAL A 135 1.33 10.71 0.02
N ARG A 136 1.44 10.92 -1.30
CA ARG A 136 0.95 12.16 -1.94
C ARG A 136 -0.55 12.31 -1.69
N TYR A 137 -1.34 11.29 -1.98
CA TYR A 137 -2.77 11.27 -1.69
C TYR A 137 -3.08 11.54 -0.22
N LEU A 138 -2.34 10.91 0.71
CA LEU A 138 -2.49 11.11 2.15
C LEU A 138 -2.29 12.57 2.55
N LYS A 139 -1.25 13.22 2.00
CA LYS A 139 -0.92 14.62 2.28
C LYS A 139 -1.92 15.58 1.66
N ASP A 140 -2.31 15.36 0.41
CA ASP A 140 -3.28 16.19 -0.30
C ASP A 140 -4.64 16.19 0.41
N ASN A 141 -5.02 15.05 1.00
CA ASN A 141 -6.24 14.91 1.80
C ASN A 141 -6.07 15.28 3.28
N LYS A 142 -4.88 15.70 3.71
CA LYS A 142 -4.57 16.15 5.09
C LYS A 142 -4.85 15.11 6.16
N PHE A 143 -4.73 13.82 5.83
CA PHE A 143 -4.83 12.77 6.84
C PHE A 143 -3.63 12.82 7.78
N GLY A 144 -3.84 12.56 9.07
CA GLY A 144 -2.82 12.85 10.08
C GLY A 144 -1.62 11.90 10.12
N GLY A 145 -1.56 10.87 9.26
CA GLY A 145 -0.38 10.01 9.15
C GLY A 145 -0.66 8.61 8.62
N ALA A 146 0.32 7.72 8.79
CA ALA A 146 0.30 6.35 8.31
C ALA A 146 0.45 5.34 9.45
N ILE A 147 -0.11 4.15 9.27
CA ILE A 147 0.13 2.94 10.07
C ILE A 147 0.67 1.89 9.11
N VAL A 148 1.69 1.12 9.53
CA VAL A 148 2.25 0.05 8.72
C VAL A 148 1.91 -1.31 9.32
N TRP A 149 1.44 -2.23 8.49
CA TRP A 149 1.35 -3.64 8.82
C TRP A 149 2.26 -4.44 7.87
N ALA A 150 3.38 -5.00 8.32
CA ALA A 150 4.00 -4.87 9.65
C ALA A 150 5.52 -4.63 9.53
N LEU A 151 6.17 -4.30 10.65
CA LEU A 151 7.60 -3.98 10.67
C LEU A 151 8.48 -5.16 10.21
N ASP A 152 8.10 -6.37 10.62
CA ASP A 152 8.82 -7.62 10.38
C ASP A 152 8.61 -8.21 8.97
N LEU A 153 7.63 -7.70 8.20
CA LEU A 153 7.35 -8.16 6.83
C LEU A 153 8.04 -7.33 5.75
N ASP A 154 8.60 -6.16 6.11
CA ASP A 154 9.50 -5.42 5.22
C ASP A 154 10.85 -6.17 5.10
N ASP A 155 11.69 -5.84 4.13
CA ASP A 155 13.06 -6.38 4.06
C ASP A 155 13.96 -5.71 5.13
N PHE A 156 13.67 -6.02 6.40
CA PHE A 156 14.26 -5.39 7.57
C PHE A 156 15.80 -5.55 7.63
N ALA A 157 16.31 -6.67 7.13
CA ALA A 157 17.75 -6.96 7.06
C ALA A 157 18.41 -6.55 5.73
N GLY A 158 17.62 -6.11 4.74
CA GLY A 158 18.10 -5.69 3.42
C GLY A 158 18.71 -6.81 2.57
N GLN A 159 18.34 -8.06 2.83
CA GLN A 159 18.99 -9.25 2.23
C GLN A 159 18.29 -9.76 0.98
N PHE A 160 17.04 -9.35 0.73
CA PHE A 160 16.19 -9.97 -0.29
C PHE A 160 15.94 -9.05 -1.48
N CYS A 161 15.71 -7.76 -1.22
CA CYS A 161 15.25 -6.81 -2.23
C CYS A 161 16.39 -6.00 -2.87
N GLY A 162 17.61 -6.03 -2.30
CA GLY A 162 18.75 -5.24 -2.79
C GLY A 162 18.56 -3.72 -2.60
N LYS A 163 17.70 -3.29 -1.67
CA LYS A 163 17.31 -1.88 -1.44
C LYS A 163 17.71 -1.35 -0.05
N GLY A 164 18.57 -2.09 0.66
CA GLY A 164 18.95 -1.78 2.04
C GLY A 164 17.85 -2.14 3.05
N ASN A 165 18.08 -1.78 4.31
CA ASN A 165 17.21 -2.16 5.44
C ASN A 165 15.88 -1.40 5.43
N TYR A 166 14.79 -2.09 5.70
CA TYR A 166 13.43 -1.53 5.76
C TYR A 166 13.10 -0.65 4.55
N PRO A 167 13.21 -1.19 3.31
CA PRO A 167 13.12 -0.38 2.10
C PRO A 167 11.76 0.30 1.92
N LEU A 168 10.65 -0.27 2.40
CA LEU A 168 9.34 0.38 2.32
C LEU A 168 9.13 1.35 3.49
N ILE A 169 9.44 0.94 4.72
CA ILE A 169 9.16 1.74 5.92
C ILE A 169 10.09 2.95 6.02
N SER A 170 11.37 2.79 5.71
CA SER A 170 12.33 3.90 5.64
C SER A 170 11.94 4.89 4.55
N HIS A 171 11.41 4.39 3.43
CA HIS A 171 10.90 5.22 2.35
C HIS A 171 9.66 6.01 2.78
N LEU A 172 8.67 5.34 3.39
CA LEU A 172 7.49 6.00 3.98
C LEU A 172 7.88 7.10 4.98
N LYS A 173 8.82 6.83 5.89
CA LYS A 173 9.34 7.82 6.84
C LYS A 173 9.93 9.03 6.12
N LYS A 174 10.72 8.83 5.06
CA LYS A 174 11.28 9.93 4.25
C LYS A 174 10.17 10.75 3.58
N LEU A 175 9.20 10.06 2.96
CA LEU A 175 8.09 10.69 2.24
C LEU A 175 7.16 11.49 3.17
N LEU A 176 6.96 11.05 4.42
CA LEU A 176 6.13 11.76 5.39
C LEU A 176 6.83 13.02 5.91
N ASN A 177 8.14 12.96 6.13
CA ASN A 177 8.93 14.09 6.62
C ASN A 177 9.31 15.12 5.52
N SER A 178 9.16 14.77 4.24
CA SER A 178 9.42 15.73 3.16
C SER A 178 8.32 16.78 3.04
N VAL A 179 8.70 18.03 2.78
CA VAL A 179 7.74 19.04 2.31
C VAL A 179 7.61 18.84 0.80
N TRP A 180 6.43 18.40 0.35
CA TRP A 180 6.13 18.39 -1.08
C TRP A 180 5.74 19.82 -1.45
N THR A 181 6.61 20.50 -2.19
CA THR A 181 6.23 21.74 -2.86
C THR A 181 5.30 21.37 -4.02
N SER A 182 3.99 21.46 -3.80
CA SER A 182 3.03 21.50 -4.89
C SER A 182 3.24 22.81 -5.65
N CYS A 183 4.07 22.78 -6.68
CA CYS A 183 4.32 23.93 -7.56
C CYS A 183 3.12 24.07 -8.51
N PHE A 184 2.09 24.81 -8.08
CA PHE A 184 1.06 25.34 -8.97
C PHE A 184 1.47 26.75 -9.39
N THR A 185 2.33 26.85 -10.43
CA THR A 185 2.67 28.11 -11.15
C THR A 185 3.15 29.30 -10.26
N PRO A 186 3.70 30.41 -10.80
CA PRO A 186 5.08 30.86 -10.56
C PRO A 186 5.36 31.58 -9.22
N LEU A 187 4.79 31.17 -8.09
CA LEU A 187 5.22 31.60 -6.76
C LEU A 187 5.23 30.43 -5.79
N CYS A 188 6.41 29.83 -5.61
CA CYS A 188 6.70 28.99 -4.45
C CYS A 188 6.66 29.85 -3.18
N ILE A 189 5.61 29.71 -2.38
CA ILE A 189 5.59 30.25 -1.01
C ILE A 189 6.13 29.17 -0.07
N TYR A 190 7.23 29.48 0.62
CA TYR A 190 7.79 28.66 1.68
C TYR A 190 6.83 28.67 2.89
N ILE A 191 6.23 27.52 3.21
CA ILE A 191 5.60 27.34 4.52
C ILE A 191 6.69 26.82 5.47
N TYR A 192 7.20 27.72 6.32
CA TYR A 192 8.13 27.38 7.38
C TYR A 192 7.50 26.40 8.37
N SER A 193 8.30 25.45 8.84
CA SER A 193 7.96 24.47 9.87
C SER A 193 7.47 25.15 11.14
N VAL A 194 6.31 24.77 11.65
CA VAL A 194 5.92 25.02 13.04
C VAL A 194 6.75 24.06 13.90
N THR A 195 7.85 24.55 14.46
CA THR A 195 8.50 23.93 15.60
C THR A 195 7.58 24.05 16.81
N LEU A 196 7.00 22.94 17.25
CA LEU A 196 6.37 22.82 18.57
C LEU A 196 7.48 22.94 19.63
N SER A 197 7.66 24.15 20.19
CA SER A 197 8.34 24.32 21.47
C SER A 197 7.33 24.14 22.60
N PHE A 198 7.35 22.96 23.23
CA PHE A 198 6.81 22.82 24.59
C PHE A 198 7.84 23.41 25.55
N SER A 199 7.52 24.55 26.18
CA SER A 199 8.18 24.99 27.40
C SER A 199 7.16 25.63 28.34
N GLN A 200 6.89 24.87 29.41
CA GLN A 200 6.59 25.27 30.79
C GLN A 200 5.96 26.64 31.04
N TYR A 201 4.78 26.66 31.70
CA TYR A 201 4.56 27.40 32.95
C TYR A 201 3.36 26.79 33.70
N PHE A 202 3.63 26.13 34.83
CA PHE A 202 2.67 25.89 35.91
C PHE A 202 2.89 27.00 36.96
N PRO A 203 1.85 27.67 37.47
CA PRO A 203 1.97 28.54 38.64
C PRO A 203 1.72 27.75 39.93
N ILE A 204 2.59 27.94 40.93
CA ILE A 204 2.25 27.91 42.36
C ILE A 204 2.22 29.38 42.79
#